data_AF-A0AAP0BB46-F1
#
_entry.id   AF-A0AAP0BB46-F1
#
_cell.length_a   1.000
_cell.length_b   1.000
_cell.length_c   1.000
_cell.angle_alpha   90.00
_cell.angle_beta   90.00
_cell.angle_gamma   90.00
#
_symmetry.space_group_name_H-M   'P 1'
#
loop_
_entity.id
_entity.type
_entity.pdbx_description
1 polymer ?
#
loop_
_entity_poly.entity_id
_entity_poly.type
_entity_poly.pdbx_seq_one_letter_code
_entity_poly.pdbx_strand_id
1 'polypeptide(L)'
;MVRLLQGKTMHGWTDVSFTWLLESLIDAFPNINLPKSYYEAQKITKDLGFSYETLDACPKNCMLFNGNDLSLDECEICGESRYKKYNESSGIIQCTTTKIASKQVRYFPLKLRLKRLFMSSKNAHFMRWHTDERTDDGIMRNPTDTP
;
A
#
# COMPACT_ATOMS: atom_id res chain seq x y z
N MET A 1 0.67 -15.85 -9.23
CA MET A 1 0.40 -15.33 -7.85
C MET A 1 -0.60 -14.17 -7.82
N VAL A 2 -0.31 -13.00 -8.41
CA VAL A 2 -1.19 -11.81 -8.31
C VAL A 2 -2.65 -12.12 -8.73
N ARG A 3 -2.85 -12.81 -9.86
CA ARG A 3 -4.19 -13.22 -10.31
C ARG A 3 -4.93 -14.16 -9.35
N LEU A 4 -4.21 -15.05 -8.66
CA LEU A 4 -4.81 -15.96 -7.67
C LEU A 4 -5.33 -15.18 -6.47
N LEU A 5 -4.54 -14.23 -5.96
CA LEU A 5 -4.94 -13.36 -4.85
C LEU A 5 -6.09 -12.42 -5.22
N GLN A 6 -6.11 -11.93 -6.47
CA GLN A 6 -7.27 -11.20 -7.01
C GLN A 6 -8.51 -12.09 -7.05
N GLY A 7 -8.41 -13.32 -7.53
CA GLY A 7 -9.52 -14.29 -7.52
C GLY A 7 -10.06 -14.54 -6.11
N LYS A 8 -9.17 -14.78 -5.14
CA LYS A 8 -9.55 -14.94 -3.72
C LYS A 8 -10.39 -13.76 -3.21
N THR A 9 -9.92 -12.53 -3.46
CA THR A 9 -10.58 -11.32 -2.96
C THR A 9 -11.89 -11.03 -3.66
N MET A 10 -11.92 -11.15 -5.00
CA MET A 10 -13.13 -10.92 -5.81
C MET A 10 -14.23 -11.94 -5.55
N HIS A 11 -13.85 -13.18 -5.23
CA HIS A 11 -14.79 -14.29 -5.05
C HIS A 11 -14.96 -14.72 -3.60
N GLY A 12 -14.40 -13.97 -2.65
CA GLY A 12 -14.62 -14.19 -1.21
C GLY A 12 -14.11 -15.51 -0.66
N TRP A 13 -13.03 -16.06 -1.23
CA TRP A 13 -12.50 -17.34 -0.76
C TRP A 13 -11.93 -17.21 0.65
N THR A 14 -12.16 -18.22 1.48
CA THR A 14 -11.58 -18.31 2.83
C THR A 14 -10.07 -18.54 2.77
N ASP A 15 -9.35 -18.23 3.85
CA ASP A 15 -7.90 -18.45 3.92
C ASP A 15 -7.55 -19.95 3.85
N VAL A 16 -8.40 -20.78 4.44
CA VAL A 16 -8.29 -22.24 4.40
C VAL A 16 -8.46 -22.76 2.98
N SER A 17 -9.54 -22.40 2.28
CA SER A 17 -9.79 -22.86 0.91
C SER A 17 -8.71 -22.42 -0.08
N PHE A 18 -8.20 -21.19 0.06
CA PHE A 18 -7.12 -20.69 -0.78
C PHE A 18 -5.78 -21.39 -0.50
N THR A 19 -5.49 -21.70 0.77
CA THR A 19 -4.30 -22.46 1.14
C THR A 19 -4.35 -23.87 0.54
N TRP A 20 -5.50 -24.53 0.65
CA TRP A 20 -5.72 -25.84 0.02
C TRP A 20 -5.57 -25.81 -1.50
N LEU A 21 -6.03 -24.74 -2.18
CA LEU A 21 -5.78 -24.56 -3.61
C LEU A 21 -4.27 -24.47 -3.91
N LEU A 22 -3.52 -23.68 -3.14
CA LEU A 22 -2.09 -23.50 -3.35
C LEU A 22 -1.33 -24.82 -3.20
N GLU A 23 -1.65 -25.60 -2.15
CA GLU A 23 -1.10 -26.94 -1.93
C GLU A 23 -1.42 -27.86 -3.11
N SER A 24 -2.70 -27.90 -3.55
CA SER A 24 -3.13 -28.70 -4.69
C SER A 24 -2.39 -28.34 -6.00
N LEU A 25 -2.08 -27.06 -6.21
CA LEU A 25 -1.32 -26.61 -7.37
C LEU A 25 0.17 -27.00 -7.29
N ILE A 26 0.75 -26.99 -6.08
CA ILE A 26 2.12 -27.43 -5.86
C ILE A 26 2.23 -28.94 -6.12
N ASP A 27 1.26 -29.73 -5.63
CA ASP A 27 1.22 -31.18 -5.83
C ASP A 27 1.03 -31.56 -7.31
N ALA A 28 0.16 -30.84 -8.03
CA ALA A 28 -0.05 -31.06 -9.46
C ALA A 28 1.14 -30.61 -10.33
N PHE A 29 1.92 -29.64 -9.87
CA PHE A 29 3.01 -29.02 -10.63
C PHE A 29 4.28 -28.87 -9.76
N PRO A 30 5.08 -29.94 -9.60
CA PRO A 30 6.17 -29.99 -8.62
C PRO A 30 7.34 -29.01 -8.88
N ASN A 31 7.44 -28.45 -10.09
CA ASN A 31 8.48 -27.48 -10.46
C ASN A 31 8.04 -26.01 -10.34
N ILE A 32 6.85 -25.74 -9.80
CA ILE A 32 6.34 -24.38 -9.65
C ILE A 32 6.73 -23.79 -8.30
N ASN A 33 7.32 -22.58 -8.32
CA ASN A 33 7.67 -21.83 -7.11
C ASN A 33 6.47 -21.00 -6.60
N LEU A 34 5.51 -21.67 -5.95
CA LEU A 34 4.37 -21.05 -5.28
C LEU A 34 4.55 -21.09 -3.75
N PRO A 35 4.03 -20.07 -3.01
CA PRO A 35 3.91 -20.12 -1.57
C PRO A 35 2.99 -21.27 -1.14
N LYS A 36 3.32 -21.90 -0.02
CA LYS A 36 2.60 -23.06 0.51
C LYS A 36 1.31 -22.69 1.23
N SER A 37 1.15 -21.41 1.58
CA SER A 37 -0.03 -20.93 2.30
C SER A 37 -0.45 -19.54 1.88
N TYR A 38 -1.69 -19.17 2.22
CA TYR A 38 -2.15 -17.79 2.06
C TYR A 38 -1.27 -16.80 2.85
N TYR A 39 -0.82 -17.17 4.04
CA TYR A 39 0.06 -16.32 4.85
C TYR A 39 1.38 -16.02 4.14
N GLU A 40 2.04 -17.04 3.59
CA GLU A 40 3.25 -16.87 2.78
C GLU A 40 2.98 -16.03 1.53
N ALA A 41 1.86 -16.26 0.85
CA ALA A 41 1.44 -15.46 -0.29
C ALA A 41 1.24 -13.97 0.09
N GLN A 42 0.65 -13.71 1.26
CA GLN A 42 0.47 -12.35 1.79
C GLN A 42 1.81 -11.71 2.18
N LYS A 43 2.76 -12.48 2.69
CA LYS A 43 4.12 -11.99 2.97
C LYS A 43 4.81 -11.54 1.68
N ILE A 44 4.74 -12.35 0.62
CA ILE A 44 5.29 -11.98 -0.69
C ILE A 44 4.64 -10.70 -1.22
N THR A 45 3.33 -10.51 -1.07
CA THR A 45 2.71 -9.25 -1.52
C THR A 45 3.13 -8.05 -0.68
N LYS A 46 3.31 -8.20 0.63
CA LYS A 46 3.90 -7.16 1.48
C LYS A 46 5.33 -6.81 1.02
N ASP A 47 6.18 -7.81 0.79
CA ASP A 47 7.57 -7.63 0.36
C ASP A 47 7.67 -6.97 -1.03
N LEU A 48 6.73 -7.30 -1.92
CA LEU A 48 6.62 -6.67 -3.23
C LEU A 48 6.07 -5.24 -3.16
N GLY A 49 5.66 -4.73 -1.99
CA GLY A 49 5.15 -3.36 -1.79
C GLY A 49 3.68 -3.17 -2.10
N PHE A 50 2.86 -4.21 -2.02
CA PHE A 50 1.40 -4.09 -2.11
C PHE A 50 0.80 -3.65 -0.77
N SER A 51 1.64 -3.45 0.25
CA SER A 51 1.26 -2.83 1.51
C SER A 51 0.98 -1.32 1.34
N TYR A 52 0.26 -0.80 2.33
CA TYR A 52 0.06 0.62 2.54
C TYR A 52 0.38 0.93 4.00
N GLU A 53 0.79 2.17 4.24
CA GLU A 53 0.89 2.78 5.54
C GLU A 53 -0.36 3.63 5.75
N THR A 54 -0.91 3.62 6.96
CA THR A 54 -2.04 4.49 7.30
C THR A 54 -1.49 5.72 7.99
N LEU A 55 -1.81 6.90 7.47
CA LEU A 55 -1.46 8.18 8.06
C LEU A 55 -2.74 8.87 8.54
N ASP A 56 -2.68 9.49 9.70
CA ASP A 56 -3.79 10.32 10.17
C ASP A 56 -3.78 11.65 9.41
N ALA A 57 -4.96 12.17 9.13
CA ALA A 57 -5.15 13.41 8.40
C ALA A 57 -6.04 14.36 9.19
N CYS A 58 -5.79 15.66 9.02
CA CYS A 58 -6.72 16.67 9.50
C CYS A 58 -8.11 16.44 8.86
N PRO A 59 -9.22 16.55 9.61
CA PRO A 59 -10.57 16.43 9.04
C PRO A 59 -10.83 17.37 7.87
N LYS A 60 -10.26 18.58 7.92
CA LYS A 60 -10.32 19.63 6.87
C LYS A 60 -9.24 19.48 5.79
N ASN A 61 -8.48 18.39 5.77
CA ASN A 61 -7.38 18.11 4.82
C ASN A 61 -6.22 19.12 4.81
N CYS A 62 -6.04 19.91 5.87
CA CYS A 62 -4.97 20.92 5.89
C CYS A 62 -3.57 20.31 5.97
N MET A 63 -3.42 19.21 6.72
CA MET A 63 -2.14 18.52 6.92
C MET A 63 -2.33 17.02 7.20
N LEU A 64 -1.23 16.27 7.08
CA LEU A 64 -1.10 14.89 7.52
C LEU A 64 -0.26 14.85 8.80
N PHE A 65 -0.67 14.06 9.78
CA PHE A 65 0.11 13.85 11.00
C PHE A 65 1.21 12.81 10.72
N ASN A 66 2.38 13.29 10.29
CA ASN A 66 3.52 12.45 9.89
C ASN A 66 4.85 13.08 10.35
N GLY A 67 5.89 12.27 10.53
CA GLY A 67 7.22 12.73 10.92
C GLY A 67 7.19 13.46 12.26
N ASN A 68 7.52 14.75 12.25
CA ASN A 68 7.56 15.59 13.45
C ASN A 68 6.16 15.87 14.02
N ASP A 69 5.12 15.76 13.19
CA ASP A 69 3.75 16.13 13.54
C ASP A 69 2.99 14.97 14.21
N LEU A 70 3.65 13.82 14.42
CA LEU A 70 3.06 12.62 15.01
C LEU A 70 2.61 12.81 16.47
N SER A 71 3.24 13.73 17.21
CA SER A 71 2.89 14.06 18.59
C SER A 71 1.74 15.05 18.69
N LEU A 72 1.32 15.66 17.58
CA LEU A 72 0.23 16.63 17.58
C LEU A 72 -1.12 15.93 17.69
N ASP A 73 -1.91 16.42 18.64
CA ASP A 73 -3.31 16.02 18.85
C ASP A 73 -4.28 16.93 18.06
N GLU A 74 -3.80 18.06 17.53
CA GLU A 74 -4.57 19.08 16.80
C GLU A 74 -3.83 19.56 15.57
N CYS A 75 -4.57 20.02 14.56
CA CYS A 75 -4.01 20.55 13.33
C CYS A 75 -3.45 21.97 13.53
N GLU A 76 -2.17 22.19 13.22
CA GLU A 76 -1.53 23.50 13.38
C GLU A 76 -2.13 24.60 12.50
N ILE A 77 -2.76 24.23 11.38
CA ILE A 77 -3.30 25.17 10.40
C ILE A 77 -4.71 25.63 10.77
N CYS A 78 -5.56 24.73 11.30
CA CYS A 78 -6.98 25.00 11.50
C CYS A 78 -7.51 24.72 12.91
N GLY A 79 -6.66 24.26 13.83
CA GLY A 79 -7.01 23.93 15.22
C GLY A 79 -7.95 22.73 15.40
N GLU A 80 -8.26 22.01 14.31
CA GLU A 80 -9.17 20.87 14.40
C GLU A 80 -8.50 19.68 15.07
N SER A 81 -9.24 18.95 15.91
CA SER A 81 -8.71 17.78 16.58
C SER A 81 -8.39 16.65 15.60
N ARG A 82 -7.27 15.98 15.82
CA ARG A 82 -6.87 14.76 15.13
C ARG A 82 -7.83 13.60 15.39
N TYR A 83 -8.42 13.54 16.59
CA TYR A 83 -9.18 12.40 17.06
C TYR A 83 -10.69 12.67 17.05
N LYS A 84 -11.48 11.59 16.97
CA LYS A 84 -12.95 11.69 17.08
C LYS A 84 -13.33 12.09 18.51
N LYS A 85 -14.21 13.07 18.63
CA LYS A 85 -14.89 13.39 19.89
C LYS A 85 -16.10 12.46 20.02
N TYR A 86 -16.15 11.66 21.08
CA TYR A 86 -17.32 10.87 21.43
C TYR A 86 -18.13 11.66 22.47
N ASN A 87 -19.41 11.92 22.20
CA ASN A 87 -20.28 12.59 23.15
C ASN A 87 -20.71 11.59 24.24
N GLU A 88 -20.59 11.99 25.52
CA GLU A 88 -20.95 11.23 26.72
C GLU A 88 -22.48 11.06 26.90
N SER A 89 -23.25 10.72 25.86
CA SER A 89 -24.71 10.52 25.97
C SER A 89 -25.13 9.08 26.29
N SER A 90 -24.18 8.15 26.40
CA SER A 90 -24.43 6.78 26.83
C SER A 90 -23.51 6.47 28.00
N GLY A 91 -24.08 6.57 29.21
CA GLY A 91 -23.36 6.47 30.47
C GLY A 91 -22.44 5.26 30.58
N ILE A 92 -21.35 5.49 31.31
CA ILE A 92 -20.38 4.52 31.81
C ILE A 92 -19.61 3.80 30.69
N ILE A 93 -18.50 4.42 30.27
CA ILE A 93 -17.12 3.99 30.57
C ILE A 93 -16.24 5.21 30.22
N GLN A 94 -15.48 5.75 31.17
CA GLN A 94 -14.29 6.53 30.84
C GLN A 94 -13.32 5.57 30.15
N CYS A 95 -13.47 5.40 28.83
CA CYS A 95 -12.55 4.61 28.03
C CYS A 95 -11.33 5.49 27.80
N THR A 96 -10.39 5.43 28.72
CA THR A 96 -9.02 5.93 28.57
C THR A 96 -8.24 5.25 27.46
N THR A 97 -8.83 4.46 26.55
CA THR A 97 -8.09 3.37 25.90
C THR A 97 -7.95 3.36 24.38
N THR A 98 -8.62 4.17 23.57
CA THR A 98 -8.20 4.31 22.15
C THR A 98 -8.50 5.70 21.56
N LYS A 99 -7.44 6.50 21.35
CA LYS A 99 -7.50 7.70 20.52
C LYS A 99 -7.70 7.29 19.05
N ILE A 100 -8.93 7.35 18.55
CA ILE A 100 -9.28 6.98 17.15
C ILE A 100 -9.20 8.23 16.27
N ALA A 101 -8.36 8.20 15.24
CA ALA A 101 -8.22 9.31 14.31
C ALA A 101 -9.55 9.64 13.61
N SER A 102 -9.84 10.93 13.49
CA SER A 102 -11.04 11.45 12.83
C SER A 102 -11.03 11.15 11.34
N LYS A 103 -9.85 11.28 10.70
CA LYS A 103 -9.63 10.96 9.30
C LYS A 103 -8.28 10.26 9.10
N GLN A 104 -8.26 9.28 8.21
CA GLN A 104 -7.05 8.54 7.84
C GLN A 104 -6.92 8.47 6.32
N VAL A 105 -5.68 8.52 5.84
CA VAL A 105 -5.32 8.29 4.44
C VAL A 105 -4.36 7.13 4.33
N ARG A 106 -4.36 6.46 3.17
CA ARG A 106 -3.43 5.35 2.90
C ARG A 106 -2.29 5.86 2.04
N TYR A 107 -1.09 5.92 2.62
CA TYR A 107 0.14 6.18 1.91
C TYR A 107 0.71 4.87 1.37
N PHE A 108 1.18 4.89 0.14
CA PHE A 108 1.79 3.73 -0.48
C PHE A 108 3.26 4.03 -0.74
N PRO A 109 4.20 3.34 -0.04
CA PRO A 109 5.62 3.64 -0.14
C PRO A 109 6.15 3.60 -1.58
N LEU A 110 6.71 4.73 -2.03
CA LEU A 110 7.21 4.88 -3.40
C LEU A 110 8.38 3.92 -3.69
N LYS A 111 9.30 3.74 -2.73
CA LYS A 111 10.51 2.92 -2.93
C LYS A 111 10.21 1.49 -3.34
N LEU A 112 9.25 0.83 -2.69
CA LEU A 112 8.88 -0.55 -3.01
C LEU A 112 8.15 -0.65 -4.36
N ARG A 113 7.32 0.35 -4.68
CA ARG A 113 6.65 0.45 -5.99
C ARG A 113 7.65 0.62 -7.13
N LEU A 114 8.64 1.50 -6.97
CA LEU A 114 9.70 1.68 -7.94
C LEU A 114 10.48 0.38 -8.14
N LYS A 115 10.92 -0.29 -7.06
CA LYS A 115 11.56 -1.62 -7.16
C LYS A 115 10.74 -2.59 -8.01
N ARG A 116 9.42 -2.66 -7.78
CA ARG A 116 8.53 -3.53 -8.57
C ARG A 116 8.49 -3.17 -10.04
N LEU A 117 8.44 -1.89 -10.40
CA LEU A 117 8.47 -1.46 -11.80
C LEU A 117 9.75 -1.96 -12.50
N PHE A 118 10.88 -1.96 -11.80
CA PHE A 118 12.15 -2.47 -12.32
C PHE A 118 12.29 -4.01 -12.29
N MET A 119 11.45 -4.75 -11.58
CA MET A 119 11.50 -6.22 -11.55
C MET A 119 10.97 -6.88 -12.83
N SER A 120 10.13 -6.18 -13.61
CA SER A 120 9.69 -6.65 -14.92
C SER A 120 10.64 -6.14 -15.98
N SER A 121 11.29 -7.04 -16.73
CA SER A 121 12.21 -6.65 -17.82
C SER A 121 11.55 -5.70 -18.82
N LYS A 122 10.29 -5.96 -19.20
CA LYS A 122 9.50 -5.11 -20.08
C LYS A 122 9.29 -3.70 -19.51
N ASN A 123 8.88 -3.60 -18.24
CA ASN A 123 8.66 -2.28 -17.62
C ASN A 123 9.97 -1.56 -17.33
N ALA A 124 11.01 -2.28 -16.90
CA ALA A 124 12.33 -1.73 -16.61
C ALA A 124 12.93 -1.02 -17.83
N HIS A 125 12.69 -1.55 -19.03
CA HIS A 125 13.04 -0.88 -20.29
C HIS A 125 12.41 0.51 -20.40
N PHE A 126 11.08 0.61 -20.25
CA PHE A 126 10.39 1.91 -20.27
C PHE A 126 10.85 2.85 -19.15
N MET A 127 11.16 2.32 -17.96
CA MET A 127 11.65 3.14 -16.84
C MET A 127 13.05 3.73 -17.08
N ARG A 128 13.88 3.09 -17.92
CA ARG A 128 15.22 3.56 -18.30
C ARG A 128 15.25 4.30 -19.64
N TRP A 129 14.13 4.39 -20.34
CA TRP A 129 14.02 5.01 -21.66
C TRP A 129 14.68 6.41 -21.72
N HIS A 130 14.46 7.23 -20.70
CA HIS A 130 15.04 8.58 -20.61
C HIS A 130 16.58 8.61 -20.59
N THR A 131 17.22 7.50 -20.23
CA THR A 131 18.67 7.33 -20.20
C THR A 131 19.16 6.57 -21.43
N ASP A 132 18.48 5.48 -21.78
CA ASP A 132 18.96 4.51 -22.78
C ASP A 132 18.64 4.96 -24.23
N GLU A 133 17.50 5.63 -24.45
CA GLU A 133 17.01 5.99 -25.80
C GLU A 133 16.99 7.49 -26.09
N ARG A 134 17.25 8.32 -25.08
CA ARG A 134 17.27 9.77 -25.25
C ARG A 134 18.48 10.19 -26.10
N THR A 135 18.24 11.02 -27.11
CA THR A 135 19.32 11.70 -27.86
C THR A 135 20.13 12.60 -26.93
N ASP A 136 21.41 12.29 -26.74
CA ASP A 136 22.35 13.08 -25.95
C ASP A 136 23.12 14.07 -26.82
N ASP A 137 22.47 15.20 -27.10
CA ASP A 137 23.03 16.34 -27.82
C ASP A 137 23.24 17.56 -26.91
N GLY A 138 23.20 17.36 -25.59
CA GLY A 138 23.32 18.43 -24.59
C GLY A 138 22.10 19.35 -24.48
N ILE A 139 21.01 19.11 -25.23
CA ILE A 139 19.82 19.97 -25.20
C ILE A 139 18.78 19.40 -24.24
N MET A 140 18.34 20.21 -23.26
CA MET A 140 17.26 19.84 -22.35
C MET A 140 15.91 19.83 -23.11
N ARG A 141 15.47 18.64 -23.53
CA ARG A 141 14.11 18.40 -24.05
C ARG A 141 13.16 18.06 -22.92
N ASN A 142 11.96 18.66 -22.92
CA ASN A 142 10.84 18.16 -22.12
C ASN A 142 10.53 16.73 -22.60
N PRO A 143 10.37 15.72 -21.73
CA PRO A 143 9.86 14.41 -22.15
C PRO A 143 8.61 14.62 -23.00
N THR A 144 8.77 14.42 -24.31
CA THR A 144 7.66 14.43 -25.25
C THR A 144 6.89 13.16 -24.94
N ASP A 145 5.57 13.28 -24.76
CA ASP A 145 4.71 12.14 -24.47
C ASP A 145 5.08 10.98 -25.41
N THR A 146 5.23 9.81 -24.80
CA THR A 146 5.48 8.51 -25.45
C THR A 146 4.77 8.40 -26.81
N PRO A 147 5.42 7.83 -27.85
CA PRO A 147 4.76 7.62 -29.15
C PRO A 147 3.46 6.82 -29.05
#